data_AF-A0A2M7EQU1-F1
#
_entry.id   AF-A0A2M7EQU1-F1
#
_cell.length_a   1.000
_cell.length_b   1.000
_cell.length_c   1.000
_cell.angle_alpha   90.00
_cell.angle_beta   90.00
_cell.angle_gamma   90.00
#
_symmetry.space_group_name_H-M   'P 1'
#
loop_
_entity.id
_entity.type
_entity.pdbx_description
1 polymer ?
#
loop_
_entity_poly.entity_id
_entity_poly.type
_entity_poly.pdbx_seq_one_letter_code
_entity_poly.pdbx_strand_id
1 'polypeptide(L)'
;MNTFAKVSTEEFDELRDTLFQVVLHHDVTFSSEDCFGVLVSRGLSTHFLINHDGTLHEALDPYHSAWATGDNNNNCISLDLNNPVKLELADKDPANPPRQVFQGNINRSMKVMLGYTEAQYATFIALLRALITPLKLEAKFYWIPLPVLGGSCFPPMNAEGEVITRMLANSTEFVGFLGHYHCSANKWDPGPAFDWMKVLAGVHGERNSFPVLMAGGKNLPDLMGQGLTDELNRFYDNIEGDETGGWYPIGANQTWHSGVHLHIDEGTPVYAMSKGTIVAIRNVNRVDLGDASFVLIRHEMAEEAVVVEGEEAEPKYWFSLYMHLHKLRGADELTTVPWVNTLLGGDFNAPTTDDYSFDTDANAFPREKRNPIVADGISPTKFAKETKLKPFYDGDIILVEIPVASGEKIGVSGVFGQSEWSQEPQVHVEVISGKNVFGDLRPGAGREWILVEGDLDNNSLVDIEKVLSPIAKSAVSFDGEKKERVLKTSEIQTFFVDGSTETARTAFRKMICVHRSEW
;
A
#
# COMPACT_ATOMS: atom_id res chain seq x y z
N MET A 1 -11.82 19.45 -44.89
CA MET A 1 -10.48 19.51 -44.28
C MET A 1 -10.55 20.54 -43.18
N ASN A 2 -10.99 20.12 -41.99
CA ASN A 2 -11.15 21.03 -40.86
C ASN A 2 -9.78 21.28 -40.25
N THR A 3 -9.41 22.56 -40.22
CA THR A 3 -8.35 23.08 -39.36
C THR A 3 -8.76 22.80 -37.92
N PHE A 4 -8.16 21.77 -37.29
CA PHE A 4 -8.07 21.77 -35.84
C PHE A 4 -7.38 23.08 -35.47
N ALA A 5 -8.13 24.01 -34.84
CA ALA A 5 -7.50 25.14 -34.20
C ALA A 5 -6.43 24.58 -33.26
N LYS A 6 -5.23 25.16 -33.30
CA LYS A 6 -4.17 24.76 -32.37
C LYS A 6 -4.68 25.11 -30.96
N VAL A 7 -5.11 24.11 -30.21
CA VAL A 7 -5.38 24.26 -28.78
C VAL A 7 -4.10 24.78 -28.13
N SER A 8 -4.19 25.89 -27.40
CA SER A 8 -3.03 26.49 -26.75
C SER A 8 -2.58 25.66 -25.55
N THR A 9 -1.34 25.86 -25.09
CA THR A 9 -0.87 25.20 -23.87
C THR A 9 -1.74 25.60 -22.67
N GLU A 10 -2.15 26.86 -22.61
CA GLU A 10 -3.03 27.40 -21.56
C GLU A 10 -4.42 26.75 -21.57
N GLU A 11 -5.04 26.59 -22.74
CA GLU A 11 -6.33 25.86 -22.86
C GLU A 11 -6.19 24.39 -22.44
N PHE A 12 -5.04 23.76 -22.71
CA PHE A 12 -4.75 22.41 -22.25
C PHE A 12 -4.55 22.33 -20.74
N ASP A 13 -3.90 23.32 -20.13
CA ASP A 13 -3.70 23.37 -18.68
C ASP A 13 -5.04 23.62 -17.96
N GLU A 14 -5.90 24.52 -18.46
CA GLU A 14 -7.26 24.73 -17.93
C GLU A 14 -8.13 23.46 -17.99
N LEU A 15 -8.02 22.68 -19.06
CA LEU A 15 -8.74 21.41 -19.20
C LEU A 15 -8.31 20.38 -18.14
N ARG A 16 -7.01 20.35 -17.78
CA ARG A 16 -6.50 19.45 -16.72
C ARG A 16 -7.06 19.77 -15.35
N ASP A 17 -7.29 21.05 -15.06
CA ASP A 17 -7.87 21.50 -13.79
C ASP A 17 -9.39 21.27 -13.75
N THR A 18 -10.03 21.18 -14.92
CA THR A 18 -11.47 20.96 -15.05
C THR A 18 -11.85 19.47 -14.98
N LEU A 19 -11.03 18.59 -15.55
CA LEU A 19 -11.31 17.15 -15.60
C LEU A 19 -10.71 16.41 -14.39
N PHE A 20 -11.50 16.31 -13.31
CA PHE A 20 -11.09 15.66 -12.06
C PHE A 20 -11.94 14.43 -11.70
N GLN A 21 -12.78 13.97 -12.63
CA GLN A 21 -13.66 12.83 -12.43
C GLN A 21 -13.57 11.78 -13.55
N VAL A 22 -13.75 10.52 -13.20
CA VAL A 22 -14.12 9.45 -14.15
C VAL A 22 -15.42 8.85 -13.69
N VAL A 23 -16.44 8.76 -14.55
CA VAL A 23 -17.76 8.23 -14.16
C VAL A 23 -18.09 6.97 -14.94
N LEU A 24 -18.48 5.92 -14.20
CA LEU A 24 -18.72 4.58 -14.71
C LEU A 24 -20.20 4.29 -14.93
N HIS A 25 -20.47 3.71 -16.09
CA HIS A 25 -21.76 3.23 -16.52
C HIS A 25 -21.69 1.73 -16.84
N HIS A 26 -22.81 1.03 -16.69
CA HIS A 26 -23.09 -0.16 -17.50
C HIS A 26 -23.95 0.24 -18.69
N ASP A 27 -23.84 -0.48 -19.80
CA ASP A 27 -24.54 -0.11 -21.01
C ASP A 27 -25.91 -0.80 -21.22
N VAL A 28 -26.17 -1.92 -20.53
CA VAL A 28 -27.38 -2.74 -20.70
C VAL A 28 -27.50 -3.30 -22.13
N THR A 29 -26.38 -3.55 -22.80
CA THR A 29 -26.33 -4.09 -24.16
C THR A 29 -25.42 -5.32 -24.27
N PHE A 30 -25.35 -5.93 -25.45
CA PHE A 30 -24.47 -7.07 -25.72
C PHE A 30 -23.12 -6.68 -26.30
N SER A 31 -22.94 -5.43 -26.75
CA SER A 31 -21.67 -4.96 -27.30
C SER A 31 -21.52 -3.44 -27.16
N SER A 32 -20.28 -2.95 -27.11
CA SER A 32 -20.03 -1.50 -27.15
C SER A 32 -20.57 -0.82 -28.41
N GLU A 33 -20.67 -1.51 -29.55
CA GLU A 33 -21.29 -0.99 -30.76
C GLU A 33 -22.79 -0.74 -30.58
N ASP A 34 -23.52 -1.69 -29.97
CA ASP A 34 -24.93 -1.53 -29.65
C ASP A 34 -25.15 -0.37 -28.66
N CYS A 35 -24.30 -0.29 -27.63
CA CYS A 35 -24.30 0.82 -26.68
C CYS A 35 -24.17 2.17 -27.39
N PHE A 36 -23.16 2.31 -28.25
CA PHE A 36 -22.93 3.55 -28.99
C PHE A 36 -24.13 3.91 -29.87
N GLY A 37 -24.73 2.95 -30.57
CA GLY A 37 -25.95 3.15 -31.36
C GLY A 37 -27.12 3.65 -30.51
N VAL A 38 -27.33 3.07 -29.32
CA VAL A 38 -28.37 3.50 -28.36
C VAL A 38 -28.11 4.92 -27.85
N LEU A 39 -26.89 5.24 -27.45
CA LEU A 39 -26.51 6.57 -26.96
C LEU A 39 -26.81 7.64 -28.02
N VAL A 40 -26.30 7.43 -29.25
CA VAL A 40 -26.52 8.35 -30.38
C VAL A 40 -28.00 8.54 -30.69
N SER A 41 -28.78 7.45 -30.72
CA SER A 41 -30.23 7.52 -30.99
C SER A 41 -31.02 8.33 -29.96
N ARG A 42 -30.47 8.47 -28.75
CA ARG A 42 -31.06 9.20 -27.62
C ARG A 42 -30.48 10.59 -27.43
N GLY A 43 -29.53 11.00 -28.28
CA GLY A 43 -28.81 12.25 -28.12
C GLY A 43 -27.92 12.28 -26.87
N LEU A 44 -27.42 11.11 -26.45
CA LEU A 44 -26.46 10.95 -25.36
C LEU A 44 -25.08 10.61 -25.93
N SER A 45 -24.03 10.75 -25.11
CA SER A 45 -22.66 10.40 -25.51
C SER A 45 -21.84 9.92 -24.33
N THR A 46 -20.71 9.29 -24.61
CA THR A 46 -19.71 8.82 -23.64
C THR A 46 -18.32 8.97 -24.28
N HIS A 47 -17.26 9.05 -23.49
CA HIS A 47 -15.91 9.18 -24.04
C HIS A 47 -15.37 7.81 -24.44
N PHE A 48 -15.48 6.85 -23.52
CA PHE A 48 -14.90 5.53 -23.69
C PHE A 48 -15.94 4.44 -23.50
N LEU A 49 -15.81 3.36 -24.26
CA LEU A 49 -16.56 2.13 -24.06
C LEU A 49 -15.59 0.96 -23.96
N ILE A 50 -15.80 0.06 -23.00
CA ILE A 50 -15.00 -1.16 -22.88
C ILE A 50 -15.92 -2.35 -23.11
N ASN A 51 -15.66 -3.07 -24.20
CA ASN A 51 -16.44 -4.24 -24.57
C ASN A 51 -16.16 -5.43 -23.65
N HIS A 52 -17.01 -6.47 -23.67
CA HIS A 52 -16.88 -7.65 -22.80
C HIS A 52 -15.54 -8.39 -22.92
N ASP A 53 -14.87 -8.29 -24.07
CA ASP A 53 -13.56 -8.88 -24.34
C ASP A 53 -12.38 -7.96 -23.97
N GLY A 54 -12.65 -6.80 -23.38
CA GLY A 54 -11.65 -5.80 -23.02
C GLY A 54 -11.29 -4.83 -24.15
N THR A 55 -11.90 -4.91 -25.34
CA THR A 55 -11.65 -3.94 -26.40
C THR A 55 -12.09 -2.54 -25.97
N LEU A 56 -11.16 -1.57 -26.02
CA LEU A 56 -11.41 -0.16 -25.74
C LEU A 56 -11.84 0.56 -27.03
N HIS A 57 -12.94 1.29 -26.95
CA HIS A 57 -13.42 2.19 -28.00
C HIS A 57 -13.45 3.62 -27.45
N GLU A 58 -12.95 4.57 -28.22
CA GLU A 58 -13.10 6.00 -27.96
C GLU A 58 -14.21 6.56 -28.87
N ALA A 59 -15.29 7.05 -28.27
CA ALA A 59 -16.47 7.56 -28.96
C ALA A 59 -16.53 9.09 -28.99
N LEU A 60 -15.86 9.76 -28.05
CA LEU A 60 -15.78 11.22 -27.96
C LEU A 60 -14.41 11.61 -27.40
N ASP A 61 -13.76 12.56 -28.08
CA ASP A 61 -12.51 13.18 -27.61
C ASP A 61 -12.72 13.82 -26.22
N PRO A 62 -11.91 13.50 -25.20
CA PRO A 62 -11.99 14.09 -23.85
C PRO A 62 -11.91 15.62 -23.79
N TYR A 63 -11.49 16.29 -24.86
CA TYR A 63 -11.63 17.74 -25.00
C TYR A 63 -13.09 18.20 -24.97
N HIS A 64 -14.03 17.37 -25.40
CA HIS A 64 -15.47 17.67 -25.42
C HIS A 64 -16.19 17.03 -24.25
N SER A 65 -17.19 17.71 -23.69
CA SER A 65 -18.01 17.14 -22.62
C SER A 65 -19.01 16.12 -23.16
N ALA A 66 -18.96 14.89 -22.63
CA ALA A 66 -19.99 13.89 -22.87
C ALA A 66 -21.32 14.22 -22.15
N TRP A 67 -22.44 13.81 -22.73
CA TRP A 67 -23.77 13.91 -22.15
C TRP A 67 -24.19 12.55 -21.58
N ALA A 68 -23.69 12.23 -20.38
CA ALA A 68 -23.88 10.93 -19.73
C ALA A 68 -24.30 11.00 -18.25
N THR A 69 -23.81 11.98 -17.50
CA THR A 69 -23.77 11.97 -16.02
C THR A 69 -24.52 13.13 -15.36
N GLY A 70 -25.30 13.89 -16.13
CA GLY A 70 -26.06 15.03 -15.62
C GLY A 70 -25.14 16.19 -15.23
N ASP A 71 -25.29 16.72 -14.02
CA ASP A 71 -24.55 17.91 -13.54
C ASP A 71 -23.02 17.68 -13.49
N ASN A 72 -22.58 16.43 -13.44
CA ASN A 72 -21.17 16.04 -13.47
C ASN A 72 -20.51 16.12 -14.86
N ASN A 73 -21.28 16.30 -15.94
CA ASN A 73 -20.78 16.19 -17.33
C ASN A 73 -19.54 17.06 -17.62
N ASN A 74 -19.49 18.27 -17.06
CA ASN A 74 -18.44 19.24 -17.39
C ASN A 74 -17.08 18.91 -16.75
N ASN A 75 -17.05 18.04 -15.74
CA ASN A 75 -15.85 17.80 -14.92
C ASN A 75 -15.34 16.35 -15.05
N CYS A 76 -15.94 15.56 -15.96
CA CYS A 76 -15.74 14.12 -15.97
C CYS A 76 -15.44 13.51 -17.34
N ILE A 77 -14.66 12.43 -17.30
CA ILE A 77 -14.58 11.45 -18.36
C ILE A 77 -15.58 10.32 -18.06
N SER A 78 -16.66 10.27 -18.84
CA SER A 78 -17.65 9.18 -18.82
C SER A 78 -17.15 7.92 -19.54
N LEU A 79 -17.42 6.75 -18.97
CA LEU A 79 -17.05 5.45 -19.50
C LEU A 79 -18.15 4.40 -19.33
N ASP A 80 -18.45 3.67 -20.41
CA ASP A 80 -19.45 2.60 -20.43
C ASP A 80 -18.79 1.21 -20.49
N LEU A 81 -19.05 0.39 -19.48
CA LEU A 81 -18.64 -1.02 -19.44
C LEU A 81 -19.75 -1.88 -20.04
N ASN A 82 -19.41 -2.68 -21.05
CA ASN A 82 -20.39 -3.61 -21.62
C ASN A 82 -20.89 -4.61 -20.58
N ASN A 83 -22.20 -4.64 -20.36
CA ASN A 83 -22.86 -5.59 -19.47
C ASN A 83 -24.36 -5.59 -19.78
N PRO A 84 -24.99 -6.73 -20.12
CA PRO A 84 -26.42 -6.76 -20.37
C PRO A 84 -27.26 -6.65 -19.08
N VAL A 85 -26.60 -6.72 -17.92
CA VAL A 85 -27.08 -6.48 -16.55
C VAL A 85 -28.11 -7.49 -16.05
N LYS A 86 -29.10 -7.83 -16.86
CA LYS A 86 -30.26 -8.64 -16.47
C LYS A 86 -29.97 -10.13 -16.60
N LEU A 87 -30.35 -10.89 -15.58
CA LEU A 87 -30.20 -12.36 -15.57
C LEU A 87 -30.98 -13.05 -16.69
N GLU A 88 -32.13 -12.51 -17.08
CA GLU A 88 -32.93 -13.03 -18.20
C GLU A 88 -32.21 -12.96 -19.56
N LEU A 89 -31.12 -12.17 -19.63
CA LEU A 89 -30.30 -12.00 -20.82
C LEU A 89 -28.96 -12.75 -20.73
N ALA A 90 -28.70 -13.46 -19.62
CA ALA A 90 -27.43 -14.15 -19.40
C ALA A 90 -27.13 -15.21 -20.48
N ASP A 91 -28.15 -15.92 -20.97
CA ASP A 91 -27.99 -16.93 -22.03
C ASP A 91 -27.59 -16.33 -23.39
N LYS A 92 -27.75 -15.02 -23.56
CA LYS A 92 -27.39 -14.27 -24.77
C LYS A 92 -26.13 -13.45 -24.61
N ASP A 93 -25.54 -13.47 -23.42
CA ASP A 93 -24.33 -12.73 -23.12
C ASP A 93 -23.14 -13.32 -23.90
N PRO A 94 -22.45 -12.52 -24.74
CA PRO A 94 -21.28 -12.99 -25.49
C PRO A 94 -20.03 -13.19 -24.63
N ALA A 95 -20.03 -12.81 -23.35
CA ALA A 95 -18.88 -12.99 -22.46
C ALA A 95 -18.50 -14.47 -22.29
N ASN A 96 -17.20 -14.76 -22.44
CA ASN A 96 -16.62 -16.08 -22.21
C ASN A 96 -15.36 -15.95 -21.32
N PRO A 97 -15.31 -16.58 -20.14
CA PRO A 97 -16.34 -17.43 -19.54
C PRO A 97 -17.62 -16.67 -19.18
N PRO A 98 -18.75 -17.36 -18.95
CA PRO A 98 -19.98 -16.73 -18.48
C PRO A 98 -19.77 -15.91 -17.21
N ARG A 99 -20.36 -14.72 -17.15
CA ARG A 99 -20.24 -13.82 -16.01
C ARG A 99 -20.91 -14.40 -14.76
N GLN A 100 -20.27 -14.20 -13.61
CA GLN A 100 -20.86 -14.55 -12.32
C GLN A 100 -22.03 -13.62 -11.99
N VAL A 101 -22.92 -14.06 -11.09
CA VAL A 101 -24.06 -13.27 -10.63
C VAL A 101 -23.74 -12.66 -9.27
N PHE A 102 -24.01 -11.37 -9.13
CA PHE A 102 -23.79 -10.63 -7.89
C PHE A 102 -25.09 -9.98 -7.43
N GLN A 103 -25.20 -9.80 -6.11
CA GLN A 103 -26.28 -9.07 -5.48
C GLN A 103 -25.75 -8.04 -4.48
N GLY A 104 -26.42 -6.91 -4.36
CA GLY A 104 -26.04 -5.88 -3.40
C GLY A 104 -27.01 -4.69 -3.39
N ASN A 105 -26.92 -3.89 -2.34
CA ASN A 105 -27.76 -2.71 -2.18
C ASN A 105 -27.13 -1.50 -2.87
N ILE A 106 -27.83 -0.90 -3.83
CA ILE A 106 -27.49 0.41 -4.41
C ILE A 106 -28.68 1.36 -4.20
N ASN A 107 -28.44 2.56 -3.69
CA ASN A 107 -29.49 3.54 -3.38
C ASN A 107 -30.64 2.93 -2.55
N ARG A 108 -30.29 2.13 -1.54
CA ARG A 108 -31.23 1.41 -0.63
C ARG A 108 -32.12 0.35 -1.31
N SER A 109 -31.84 0.01 -2.56
CA SER A 109 -32.56 -1.02 -3.30
C SER A 109 -31.63 -2.19 -3.59
N MET A 110 -32.07 -3.40 -3.25
CA MET A 110 -31.38 -4.63 -3.60
C MET A 110 -31.38 -4.80 -5.12
N LYS A 111 -30.20 -4.94 -5.72
CA LYS A 111 -29.97 -5.17 -7.14
C LYS A 111 -29.31 -6.52 -7.34
N VAL A 112 -29.64 -7.18 -8.45
CA VAL A 112 -29.00 -8.41 -8.89
C VAL A 112 -28.57 -8.22 -10.33
N MET A 113 -27.32 -8.54 -10.64
CA MET A 113 -26.78 -8.35 -11.99
C MET A 113 -25.64 -9.33 -12.31
N LEU A 114 -25.28 -9.38 -13.59
CA LEU A 114 -24.07 -10.06 -14.05
C LEU A 114 -22.80 -9.26 -13.71
N GLY A 115 -21.71 -9.98 -13.47
CA GLY A 115 -20.36 -9.46 -13.22
C GLY A 115 -19.74 -8.68 -14.37
N TYR A 116 -18.51 -8.23 -14.20
CA TYR A 116 -17.67 -7.74 -15.29
C TYR A 116 -16.57 -8.76 -15.58
N THR A 117 -16.04 -8.78 -16.80
CA THR A 117 -14.99 -9.73 -17.18
C THR A 117 -13.61 -9.24 -16.72
N GLU A 118 -12.68 -10.17 -16.56
CA GLU A 118 -11.28 -9.85 -16.24
C GLU A 118 -10.63 -8.92 -17.28
N ALA A 119 -10.95 -9.12 -18.56
CA ALA A 119 -10.45 -8.29 -19.65
C ALA A 119 -10.97 -6.84 -19.53
N GLN A 120 -12.22 -6.65 -19.10
CA GLN A 120 -12.76 -5.31 -18.83
C GLN A 120 -11.99 -4.59 -17.73
N TYR A 121 -11.73 -5.28 -16.61
CA TYR A 121 -10.94 -4.68 -15.53
C TYR A 121 -9.51 -4.35 -15.97
N ALA A 122 -8.83 -5.26 -16.67
CA ALA A 122 -7.47 -5.03 -17.15
C ALA A 122 -7.38 -3.77 -18.04
N THR A 123 -8.31 -3.63 -19.00
CA THR A 123 -8.38 -2.45 -19.87
C THR A 123 -8.73 -1.19 -19.09
N PHE A 124 -9.70 -1.25 -18.17
CA PHE A 124 -10.09 -0.09 -17.38
C PHE A 124 -8.96 0.41 -16.48
N ILE A 125 -8.25 -0.50 -15.82
CA ILE A 125 -7.05 -0.19 -15.02
C ILE A 125 -5.98 0.46 -15.91
N ALA A 126 -5.71 -0.11 -17.09
CA ALA A 126 -4.72 0.44 -18.01
C ALA A 126 -5.11 1.86 -18.49
N LEU A 127 -6.39 2.09 -18.80
CA LEU A 127 -6.91 3.39 -19.17
C LEU A 127 -6.78 4.41 -18.03
N LEU A 128 -7.23 4.08 -16.81
CA LEU A 128 -7.07 4.96 -15.66
C LEU A 128 -5.60 5.32 -15.43
N ARG A 129 -4.70 4.33 -15.50
CA ARG A 129 -3.26 4.55 -15.35
C ARG A 129 -2.71 5.46 -16.43
N ALA A 130 -3.13 5.29 -17.68
CA ALA A 130 -2.75 6.19 -18.77
C ALA A 130 -3.25 7.61 -18.48
N LEU A 131 -4.51 7.77 -18.07
CA LEU A 131 -5.12 9.07 -17.78
C LEU A 131 -4.42 9.80 -16.62
N ILE A 132 -3.93 9.09 -15.60
CA ILE A 132 -3.30 9.74 -14.44
C ILE A 132 -1.78 9.82 -14.50
N THR A 133 -1.13 9.09 -15.42
CA THR A 133 0.33 9.07 -15.52
C THR A 133 0.81 10.10 -16.55
N PRO A 134 1.75 10.99 -16.20
CA PRO A 134 2.43 11.83 -17.18
C PRO A 134 3.23 10.96 -18.17
N LEU A 135 2.69 10.76 -19.38
CA LEU A 135 3.39 10.08 -20.45
C LEU A 135 4.33 11.05 -21.17
N LYS A 136 5.63 10.71 -21.23
CA LYS A 136 6.59 11.42 -22.10
C LYS A 136 6.39 10.98 -23.54
N LEU A 137 5.47 11.62 -24.25
CA LEU A 137 5.30 11.39 -25.68
C LEU A 137 6.25 12.24 -26.51
N GLU A 138 6.54 11.82 -27.74
CA GLU A 138 7.23 12.66 -28.72
C GLU A 138 6.47 13.99 -28.90
N ALA A 139 7.18 15.08 -29.17
CA ALA A 139 6.67 16.46 -29.21
C ALA A 139 5.49 16.75 -30.18
N LYS A 140 4.99 15.72 -30.89
CA LYS A 140 3.83 15.79 -31.79
C LYS A 140 2.54 15.25 -31.19
N PHE A 141 2.59 14.59 -30.03
CA PHE A 141 1.41 14.03 -29.37
C PHE A 141 1.11 14.80 -28.10
N TYR A 142 -0.11 15.31 -28.00
CA TYR A 142 -0.64 15.89 -26.77
C TYR A 142 -1.32 14.76 -26.00
N TRP A 143 -0.77 14.40 -24.85
CA TRP A 143 -1.44 13.54 -23.86
C TRP A 143 -1.89 14.41 -22.71
N ILE A 144 -3.11 14.19 -22.23
CA ILE A 144 -3.65 14.89 -21.07
C ILE A 144 -3.49 13.94 -19.88
N PRO A 145 -2.36 13.99 -19.13
CA PRO A 145 -2.43 13.48 -17.78
C PRO A 145 -3.44 14.34 -17.02
N LEU A 146 -4.26 13.70 -16.20
CA LEU A 146 -5.16 14.30 -15.23
C LEU A 146 -4.47 14.24 -13.86
N PRO A 147 -3.47 15.09 -13.58
CA PRO A 147 -2.68 15.02 -12.35
C PRO A 147 -3.57 15.17 -11.11
N VAL A 148 -4.61 16.01 -11.18
CA VAL A 148 -5.63 16.17 -10.13
C VAL A 148 -6.31 14.83 -9.80
N LEU A 149 -6.55 14.00 -10.80
CA LEU A 149 -7.07 12.64 -10.60
C LEU A 149 -5.98 11.69 -10.10
N GLY A 150 -4.70 11.90 -10.46
CA GLY A 150 -3.59 11.02 -10.11
C GLY A 150 -3.24 10.95 -8.62
N GLY A 151 -3.45 12.01 -7.85
CA GLY A 151 -3.32 11.97 -6.39
C GLY A 151 -4.58 11.51 -5.65
N SER A 152 -5.72 11.40 -6.34
CA SER A 152 -7.02 11.13 -5.72
C SER A 152 -7.92 10.19 -6.55
N CYS A 153 -7.34 9.21 -7.25
CA CYS A 153 -8.07 8.24 -8.06
C CYS A 153 -8.71 7.15 -7.18
N PHE A 154 -9.61 7.57 -6.30
CA PHE A 154 -10.34 6.71 -5.36
C PHE A 154 -11.84 6.83 -5.54
N PRO A 155 -12.61 5.77 -5.26
CA PRO A 155 -14.05 5.85 -5.17
C PRO A 155 -14.48 6.55 -3.88
N PRO A 156 -15.75 6.98 -3.79
CA PRO A 156 -16.27 7.55 -2.56
C PRO A 156 -16.33 6.48 -1.48
N MET A 157 -15.64 6.69 -0.35
CA MET A 157 -15.62 5.78 0.78
C MET A 157 -16.21 6.43 2.04
N ASN A 158 -16.79 5.61 2.93
CA ASN A 158 -17.19 6.06 4.27
C ASN A 158 -15.99 6.09 5.22
N ALA A 159 -16.24 6.44 6.49
CA ALA A 159 -15.19 6.51 7.52
C ALA A 159 -14.57 5.13 7.82
N GLU A 160 -15.28 4.06 7.51
CA GLU A 160 -14.86 2.67 7.66
C GLU A 160 -14.05 2.16 6.46
N GLY A 161 -13.84 2.97 5.42
CA GLY A 161 -13.11 2.57 4.20
C GLY A 161 -13.94 1.75 3.20
N GLU A 162 -15.24 1.62 3.41
CA GLU A 162 -16.15 0.94 2.51
C GLU A 162 -16.65 1.90 1.42
N VAL A 163 -16.81 1.40 0.19
CA VAL A 163 -17.37 2.20 -0.90
C VAL A 163 -18.82 2.57 -0.60
N ILE A 164 -19.13 3.87 -0.70
CA ILE A 164 -20.47 4.39 -0.54
C ILE A 164 -21.33 3.87 -1.70
N THR A 165 -22.42 3.16 -1.41
CA THR A 165 -23.29 2.56 -2.45
C THR A 165 -24.55 3.39 -2.75
N ARG A 166 -24.45 4.71 -2.60
CA ARG A 166 -25.56 5.65 -2.74
C ARG A 166 -25.13 6.98 -3.35
N MET A 167 -26.10 7.77 -3.78
CA MET A 167 -25.88 9.15 -4.24
C MET A 167 -25.13 9.96 -3.18
N LEU A 168 -24.14 10.73 -3.63
CA LEU A 168 -23.42 11.70 -2.82
C LEU A 168 -24.21 13.01 -2.77
N ALA A 169 -24.08 13.74 -1.65
CA ALA A 169 -24.67 15.06 -1.53
C ALA A 169 -24.07 16.05 -2.55
N ASN A 170 -22.75 16.02 -2.71
CA ASN A 170 -21.99 16.91 -3.60
C ASN A 170 -21.14 16.09 -4.59
N SER A 171 -21.79 15.32 -5.47
CA SER A 171 -21.06 14.52 -6.46
C SER A 171 -20.23 15.36 -7.43
N THR A 172 -20.60 16.61 -7.70
CA THR A 172 -19.93 17.51 -8.67
C THR A 172 -18.57 18.03 -8.20
N GLU A 173 -18.31 17.98 -6.90
CA GLU A 173 -17.06 18.45 -6.27
C GLU A 173 -16.10 17.30 -5.94
N PHE A 174 -16.53 16.06 -6.13
CA PHE A 174 -15.74 14.88 -5.78
C PHE A 174 -14.60 14.69 -6.78
N VAL A 175 -13.34 14.73 -6.35
CA VAL A 175 -12.20 14.32 -7.18
C VAL A 175 -12.03 12.81 -7.11
N GLY A 176 -11.96 12.09 -8.23
CA GLY A 176 -11.79 10.62 -8.21
C GLY A 176 -12.64 9.90 -9.24
N PHE A 177 -12.86 8.60 -9.06
CA PHE A 177 -13.74 7.84 -9.97
C PHE A 177 -15.04 7.42 -9.28
N LEU A 178 -16.13 7.56 -10.00
CA LEU A 178 -17.50 7.52 -9.50
C LEU A 178 -18.28 6.47 -10.27
N GLY A 179 -19.17 5.76 -9.60
CA GLY A 179 -20.33 5.16 -10.25
C GLY A 179 -21.39 6.22 -10.51
N HIS A 180 -22.14 6.12 -11.60
CA HIS A 180 -23.25 7.04 -11.90
C HIS A 180 -24.29 7.12 -10.77
N TYR A 181 -24.46 6.05 -9.99
CA TYR A 181 -25.32 6.05 -8.81
C TYR A 181 -24.87 7.04 -7.72
N HIS A 182 -23.60 7.46 -7.71
CA HIS A 182 -23.10 8.53 -6.84
C HIS A 182 -23.56 9.91 -7.31
N CYS A 183 -23.80 10.09 -8.60
CA CYS A 183 -24.24 11.34 -9.21
C CYS A 183 -25.77 11.49 -9.19
N SER A 184 -26.52 10.37 -9.19
CA SER A 184 -27.98 10.41 -9.23
C SER A 184 -28.62 9.25 -8.47
N ALA A 185 -29.59 9.55 -7.61
CA ALA A 185 -30.35 8.57 -6.83
C ALA A 185 -31.22 7.63 -7.71
N ASN A 186 -31.55 8.03 -8.94
CA ASN A 186 -32.33 7.22 -9.88
C ASN A 186 -31.46 6.24 -10.69
N LYS A 187 -30.15 6.32 -10.50
CA LYS A 187 -29.17 5.48 -11.18
C LYS A 187 -28.66 4.40 -10.24
N TRP A 188 -28.11 3.36 -10.84
CA TRP A 188 -27.56 2.23 -10.08
C TRP A 188 -26.31 1.64 -10.72
N ASP A 189 -25.86 2.17 -11.84
CA ASP A 189 -24.63 1.84 -12.54
C ASP A 189 -23.37 2.36 -11.81
N PRO A 190 -22.25 1.60 -11.81
CA PRO A 190 -22.02 0.32 -12.48
C PRO A 190 -22.60 -0.90 -11.73
N GLY A 191 -23.30 -0.67 -10.62
CA GLY A 191 -24.02 -1.71 -9.88
C GLY A 191 -23.16 -2.48 -8.87
N PRO A 192 -23.79 -3.39 -8.11
CA PRO A 192 -23.13 -4.09 -7.01
C PRO A 192 -22.07 -5.09 -7.47
N ALA A 193 -22.01 -5.42 -8.76
CA ALA A 193 -21.05 -6.38 -9.29
C ALA A 193 -19.70 -5.74 -9.64
N PHE A 194 -19.60 -4.40 -9.63
CA PHE A 194 -18.35 -3.73 -9.91
C PHE A 194 -17.40 -3.85 -8.73
N ASP A 195 -16.15 -4.19 -9.02
CA ASP A 195 -15.14 -4.50 -8.02
C ASP A 195 -14.20 -3.30 -7.89
N TRP A 196 -14.56 -2.40 -6.98
CA TRP A 196 -13.83 -1.17 -6.73
C TRP A 196 -12.41 -1.44 -6.25
N MET A 197 -12.23 -2.44 -5.38
CA MET A 197 -10.93 -2.77 -4.78
C MET A 197 -9.99 -3.37 -5.81
N LYS A 198 -10.51 -4.18 -6.74
CA LYS A 198 -9.74 -4.68 -7.89
C LYS A 198 -9.15 -3.55 -8.74
N VAL A 199 -9.93 -2.51 -9.02
CA VAL A 199 -9.44 -1.36 -9.76
C VAL A 199 -8.40 -0.59 -8.97
N LEU A 200 -8.65 -0.33 -7.69
CA LEU A 200 -7.68 0.34 -6.81
C LEU A 200 -6.35 -0.41 -6.73
N ALA A 201 -6.42 -1.73 -6.51
CA ALA A 201 -5.25 -2.60 -6.54
C ALA A 201 -4.54 -2.56 -7.89
N GLY A 202 -5.25 -2.52 -9.02
CA GLY A 202 -4.62 -2.41 -10.33
C GLY A 202 -3.98 -1.05 -10.63
N VAL A 203 -4.63 0.04 -10.20
CA VAL A 203 -4.17 1.43 -10.44
C VAL A 203 -2.97 1.76 -9.54
N HIS A 204 -2.99 1.32 -8.28
CA HIS A 204 -1.97 1.63 -7.28
C HIS A 204 -1.01 0.46 -7.00
N GLY A 205 -1.30 -0.77 -7.44
CA GLY A 205 -0.59 -1.99 -7.03
C GLY A 205 0.85 -2.10 -7.49
N GLU A 206 1.24 -1.46 -8.60
CA GLU A 206 2.67 -1.35 -8.94
C GLU A 206 3.47 -0.53 -7.92
N ARG A 207 2.81 0.20 -7.02
CA ARG A 207 3.47 0.95 -5.96
C ARG A 207 3.75 0.10 -4.74
N ASN A 208 2.99 -0.98 -4.48
CA ASN A 208 3.01 -1.67 -3.19
C ASN A 208 3.07 -3.20 -3.28
N SER A 209 3.66 -3.83 -2.27
CA SER A 209 3.84 -5.27 -2.12
C SER A 209 3.53 -5.68 -0.68
N PHE A 210 3.11 -6.92 -0.46
CA PHE A 210 3.22 -7.51 0.87
C PHE A 210 4.70 -7.72 1.23
N PRO A 211 5.09 -7.64 2.51
CA PRO A 211 6.48 -7.84 2.93
C PRO A 211 6.95 -9.30 2.79
N VAL A 212 6.01 -10.25 2.76
CA VAL A 212 6.22 -11.69 2.51
C VAL A 212 5.03 -12.21 1.71
N LEU A 213 5.14 -13.42 1.16
CA LEU A 213 3.99 -14.12 0.57
C LEU A 213 3.63 -15.30 1.46
N MET A 214 2.39 -15.35 1.93
CA MET A 214 1.88 -16.50 2.69
C MET A 214 1.86 -17.75 1.80
N ALA A 215 1.86 -18.95 2.39
CA ALA A 215 1.87 -20.20 1.63
C ALA A 215 0.68 -20.27 0.65
N GLY A 216 0.97 -20.32 -0.66
CA GLY A 216 -0.06 -20.28 -1.72
C GLY A 216 -0.71 -18.92 -1.95
N GLY A 217 -0.25 -17.88 -1.25
CA GLY A 217 -0.63 -16.49 -1.44
C GLY A 217 -0.02 -15.88 -2.70
N LYS A 218 -0.59 -14.76 -3.14
CA LYS A 218 -0.07 -13.95 -4.24
C LYS A 218 0.25 -12.55 -3.73
N ASN A 219 1.00 -11.77 -4.50
CA ASN A 219 1.33 -10.41 -4.10
C ASN A 219 0.19 -9.43 -4.46
N LEU A 220 0.19 -8.22 -3.89
CA LEU A 220 -0.84 -7.20 -4.11
C LEU A 220 -1.19 -6.95 -5.59
N PRO A 221 -0.22 -6.85 -6.53
CA PRO A 221 -0.53 -6.66 -7.96
C PRO A 221 -1.34 -7.80 -8.59
N ASP A 222 -1.22 -9.01 -8.04
CA ASP A 222 -1.84 -10.23 -8.55
C ASP A 222 -3.15 -10.58 -7.81
N LEU A 223 -3.55 -9.76 -6.84
CA LEU A 223 -4.71 -9.96 -5.99
C LEU A 223 -5.79 -8.93 -6.30
N MET A 224 -7.03 -9.41 -6.39
CA MET A 224 -8.18 -8.61 -6.80
C MET A 224 -9.44 -9.13 -6.11
N GLY A 225 -10.36 -8.22 -5.75
CA GLY A 225 -11.67 -8.57 -5.19
C GLY A 225 -11.60 -9.45 -3.95
N GLN A 226 -12.41 -10.52 -3.96
CA GLN A 226 -12.46 -11.48 -2.86
C GLN A 226 -11.09 -12.11 -2.58
N GLY A 227 -10.24 -12.33 -3.60
CA GLY A 227 -8.90 -12.87 -3.39
C GLY A 227 -8.00 -11.93 -2.58
N LEU A 228 -8.14 -10.61 -2.76
CA LEU A 228 -7.46 -9.62 -1.93
C LEU A 228 -8.00 -9.64 -0.50
N THR A 229 -9.32 -9.66 -0.32
CA THR A 229 -9.95 -9.74 1.01
C THR A 229 -9.52 -11.00 1.77
N ASP A 230 -9.51 -12.15 1.09
CA ASP A 230 -9.08 -13.42 1.68
C ASP A 230 -7.61 -13.38 2.10
N GLU A 231 -6.73 -12.79 1.27
CA GLU A 231 -5.32 -12.65 1.62
C GLU A 231 -5.11 -11.68 2.79
N LEU A 232 -5.80 -10.54 2.81
CA LEU A 232 -5.74 -9.59 3.94
C LEU A 232 -6.20 -10.25 5.25
N ASN A 233 -7.26 -11.06 5.21
CA ASN A 233 -7.71 -11.82 6.36
C ASN A 233 -6.66 -12.85 6.82
N ARG A 234 -5.96 -13.52 5.89
CA ARG A 234 -4.83 -14.41 6.25
C ARG A 234 -3.72 -13.67 6.97
N PHE A 235 -3.34 -12.48 6.51
CA PHE A 235 -2.35 -11.65 7.20
C PHE A 235 -2.85 -11.23 8.59
N TYR A 236 -4.12 -10.83 8.71
CA TYR A 236 -4.71 -10.49 9.99
C TYR A 236 -4.67 -11.67 10.97
N ASP A 237 -5.14 -12.84 10.54
CA ASP A 237 -5.15 -14.06 11.34
C ASP A 237 -3.72 -14.51 11.71
N ASN A 238 -2.74 -14.31 10.83
CA ASN A 238 -1.33 -14.61 11.10
C ASN A 238 -0.73 -13.74 12.22
N ILE A 239 -1.13 -12.46 12.29
CA ILE A 239 -0.59 -11.51 13.28
C ILE A 239 -1.33 -11.63 14.61
N GLU A 240 -2.66 -11.76 14.56
CA GLU A 240 -3.54 -11.60 15.72
C GLU A 240 -4.13 -12.93 16.23
N GLY A 241 -4.06 -14.00 15.44
CA GLY A 241 -4.64 -15.30 15.76
C GLY A 241 -3.68 -16.27 16.46
N ASP A 242 -2.39 -15.94 16.58
CA ASP A 242 -1.38 -16.79 17.22
C ASP A 242 -1.08 -16.36 18.67
N GLU A 243 -0.83 -17.36 19.52
CA GLU A 243 -0.47 -17.24 20.93
C GLU A 243 0.95 -16.67 21.13
N THR A 244 1.84 -16.82 20.13
CA THR A 244 3.24 -16.35 20.19
C THR A 244 3.42 -14.91 19.68
N GLY A 245 2.32 -14.21 19.41
CA GLY A 245 2.25 -12.99 18.62
C GLY A 245 2.99 -11.75 19.15
N GLY A 246 3.30 -10.85 18.21
CA GLY A 246 3.66 -9.45 18.43
C GLY A 246 2.46 -8.54 18.15
N TRP A 247 1.43 -8.63 19.00
CA TRP A 247 0.15 -7.93 18.84
C TRP A 247 0.34 -6.42 18.82
N TYR A 248 -0.32 -5.73 17.88
CA TYR A 248 -0.26 -4.28 17.84
C TYR A 248 -1.26 -3.65 18.83
N PRO A 249 -0.85 -2.69 19.69
CA PRO A 249 0.47 -2.04 19.78
C PRO A 249 1.32 -2.51 20.97
N ILE A 250 1.08 -3.70 21.52
CA ILE A 250 1.72 -4.20 22.74
C ILE A 250 2.16 -5.65 22.54
N GLY A 251 3.47 -5.90 22.65
CA GLY A 251 4.00 -7.25 22.63
C GLY A 251 3.65 -8.07 23.87
N ALA A 252 3.78 -9.39 23.78
CA ALA A 252 3.55 -10.34 24.88
C ALA A 252 4.34 -10.05 26.18
N ASN A 253 5.43 -9.29 26.08
CA ASN A 253 6.30 -8.81 27.16
C ASN A 253 5.89 -7.43 27.73
N GLN A 254 4.76 -6.85 27.28
CA GLN A 254 4.30 -5.49 27.60
C GLN A 254 5.18 -4.36 27.10
N THR A 255 6.08 -4.62 26.15
CA THR A 255 6.74 -3.53 25.44
C THR A 255 5.77 -2.95 24.43
N TRP A 256 5.73 -1.61 24.38
CA TRP A 256 5.14 -0.91 23.27
C TRP A 256 5.81 -1.33 21.98
N HIS A 257 4.98 -1.68 21.02
CA HIS A 257 5.38 -2.38 19.82
C HIS A 257 4.66 -1.72 18.64
N SER A 258 5.42 -0.99 17.83
CA SER A 258 4.93 -0.18 16.73
C SER A 258 4.88 -0.93 15.40
N GLY A 259 5.41 -2.16 15.36
CA GLY A 259 5.41 -3.03 14.20
C GLY A 259 4.50 -4.25 14.39
N VAL A 260 4.66 -5.24 13.51
CA VAL A 260 3.99 -6.53 13.56
C VAL A 260 5.01 -7.65 13.37
N HIS A 261 4.75 -8.82 13.95
CA HIS A 261 5.49 -10.04 13.66
C HIS A 261 4.65 -10.92 12.74
N LEU A 262 5.21 -11.27 11.58
CA LEU A 262 4.59 -12.16 10.61
C LEU A 262 5.23 -13.53 10.74
N HIS A 263 4.44 -14.51 11.17
CA HIS A 263 4.89 -15.89 11.35
C HIS A 263 4.92 -16.58 9.98
N ILE A 264 6.13 -16.90 9.52
CA ILE A 264 6.36 -17.45 8.18
C ILE A 264 7.55 -18.40 8.24
N ASP A 265 7.59 -19.41 7.36
CA ASP A 265 8.70 -20.35 7.31
C ASP A 265 10.05 -19.64 7.18
N GLU A 266 11.08 -20.13 7.87
CA GLU A 266 12.44 -19.59 7.81
C GLU A 266 12.97 -19.71 6.37
N GLY A 267 13.64 -18.66 5.89
CA GLY A 267 14.16 -18.60 4.52
C GLY A 267 13.15 -18.12 3.48
N THR A 268 11.91 -17.80 3.88
CA THR A 268 10.91 -17.21 3.00
C THR A 268 11.39 -15.84 2.48
N PRO A 269 11.30 -15.56 1.16
CA PRO A 269 11.67 -14.25 0.63
C PRO A 269 10.90 -13.10 1.29
N VAL A 270 11.65 -12.05 1.63
CA VAL A 270 11.11 -10.78 2.15
C VAL A 270 11.24 -9.71 1.07
N TYR A 271 10.19 -8.94 0.87
CA TYR A 271 10.05 -7.96 -0.22
C TYR A 271 9.88 -6.54 0.32
N ALA A 272 10.38 -5.56 -0.43
CA ALA A 272 10.10 -4.16 -0.15
C ALA A 272 8.61 -3.86 -0.39
N MET A 273 7.89 -3.43 0.64
CA MET A 273 6.45 -3.14 0.57
C MET A 273 6.12 -1.96 -0.33
N SER A 274 7.06 -1.05 -0.58
CA SER A 274 6.87 0.08 -1.47
C SER A 274 8.20 0.51 -2.07
N LYS A 275 8.16 1.24 -3.18
CA LYS A 275 9.36 1.84 -3.79
C LYS A 275 10.04 2.77 -2.79
N GLY A 276 11.37 2.83 -2.81
CA GLY A 276 12.10 3.73 -1.94
C GLY A 276 13.60 3.62 -2.12
N THR A 277 14.31 3.98 -1.06
CA THR A 277 15.76 3.90 -0.98
C THR A 277 16.15 3.18 0.29
N ILE A 278 16.89 2.08 0.20
CA ILE A 278 17.52 1.46 1.36
C ILE A 278 18.54 2.45 1.91
N VAL A 279 18.40 2.78 3.19
CA VAL A 279 19.21 3.80 3.89
C VAL A 279 20.08 3.22 4.99
N ALA A 280 19.71 2.07 5.54
CA ALA A 280 20.54 1.34 6.48
C ALA A 280 20.34 -0.17 6.35
N ILE A 281 21.42 -0.91 6.50
CA ILE A 281 21.41 -2.38 6.50
C ILE A 281 22.26 -2.91 7.64
N ARG A 282 21.96 -4.12 8.07
CA ARG A 282 22.79 -4.92 8.96
C ARG A 282 22.70 -6.38 8.57
N ASN A 283 23.84 -7.07 8.45
CA ASN A 283 23.93 -8.49 8.14
C ASN A 283 24.80 -9.20 9.19
N VAL A 284 24.18 -9.82 10.20
CA VAL A 284 24.88 -10.30 11.40
C VAL A 284 24.48 -11.72 11.75
N ASN A 285 25.36 -12.45 12.46
CA ASN A 285 25.03 -13.79 12.92
C ASN A 285 23.85 -13.76 13.90
N ARG A 286 23.08 -14.85 13.89
CA ARG A 286 22.07 -15.14 14.89
C ARG A 286 22.63 -15.01 16.30
N VAL A 287 21.84 -14.42 17.18
CA VAL A 287 22.11 -14.29 18.62
C VAL A 287 21.04 -15.07 19.40
N ASP A 288 21.13 -15.09 20.73
CA ASP A 288 20.18 -15.80 21.61
C ASP A 288 18.71 -15.44 21.36
N LEU A 289 18.42 -14.19 20.98
CA LEU A 289 17.06 -13.74 20.69
C LEU A 289 16.61 -14.04 19.26
N GLY A 290 17.51 -14.52 18.40
CA GLY A 290 17.23 -14.82 17.00
C GLY A 290 18.10 -14.00 16.04
N ASP A 291 17.62 -13.86 14.81
CA ASP A 291 18.33 -13.12 13.78
C ASP A 291 18.21 -11.60 13.99
N ALA A 292 19.36 -10.92 13.97
CA ALA A 292 19.45 -9.48 14.25
C ALA A 292 19.79 -8.64 13.01
N SER A 293 19.74 -9.25 11.81
CA SER A 293 19.90 -8.55 10.54
C SER A 293 18.63 -7.77 10.20
N PHE A 294 18.80 -6.62 9.55
CA PHE A 294 17.68 -5.77 9.16
C PHE A 294 17.98 -4.97 7.89
N VAL A 295 16.91 -4.52 7.25
CA VAL A 295 16.91 -3.52 6.18
C VAL A 295 15.97 -2.38 6.56
N LEU A 296 16.43 -1.15 6.42
CA LEU A 296 15.64 0.07 6.61
C LEU A 296 15.50 0.80 5.27
N ILE A 297 14.27 1.03 4.84
CA ILE A 297 13.95 1.70 3.58
C ILE A 297 13.32 3.06 3.92
N ARG A 298 13.84 4.13 3.31
CA ARG A 298 13.23 5.46 3.28
C ARG A 298 12.32 5.57 2.08
N HIS A 299 11.10 6.04 2.30
CA HIS A 299 10.10 6.29 1.28
C HIS A 299 9.79 7.78 1.25
N GLU A 300 9.70 8.32 0.05
CA GLU A 300 9.32 9.71 -0.18
C GLU A 300 7.82 9.78 -0.44
N MET A 301 7.12 10.62 0.31
CA MET A 301 5.74 10.96 -0.01
C MET A 301 5.75 11.89 -1.20
N ALA A 302 5.11 11.49 -2.29
CA ALA A 302 4.85 12.41 -3.39
C ALA A 302 3.84 13.44 -2.90
N GLU A 303 4.29 14.59 -2.41
CA GLU A 303 3.38 15.72 -2.25
C GLU A 303 2.95 16.18 -3.65
N GLU A 304 1.65 16.36 -3.85
CA GLU A 304 1.18 17.38 -4.79
C GLU A 304 1.69 18.71 -4.24
N ALA A 305 2.84 19.15 -4.74
CA ALA A 305 3.43 20.41 -4.32
C ALA A 305 2.44 21.53 -4.57
N VAL A 306 1.77 22.01 -3.52
CA VAL A 306 1.17 23.35 -3.53
C VAL A 306 2.36 24.30 -3.46
N VAL A 307 2.88 24.66 -4.63
CA VAL A 307 3.93 25.67 -4.75
C VAL A 307 3.29 27.00 -4.35
N VAL A 308 3.47 27.39 -3.09
CA VAL A 308 3.34 28.79 -2.70
C VAL A 308 4.58 29.49 -3.28
N GLU A 309 4.36 30.49 -4.14
CA GLU A 309 5.47 31.20 -4.82
C GLU A 309 6.59 31.57 -3.84
N GLY A 310 7.75 30.92 -3.96
CA GLY A 310 8.97 31.27 -3.23
C GLY A 310 9.48 30.28 -2.19
N GLU A 311 8.76 29.19 -1.88
CA GLU A 311 9.22 28.15 -0.95
C GLU A 311 9.24 26.76 -1.62
N GLU A 312 10.42 26.13 -1.70
CA GLU A 312 10.52 24.72 -2.08
C GLU A 312 9.94 23.86 -0.95
N ALA A 313 8.96 23.01 -1.26
CA ALA A 313 8.39 22.09 -0.28
C ALA A 313 9.47 21.09 0.19
N GLU A 314 9.67 20.98 1.51
CA GLU A 314 10.56 19.95 2.05
C GLU A 314 9.94 18.56 1.84
N PRO A 315 10.66 17.58 1.26
CA PRO A 315 10.13 16.24 1.08
C PRO A 315 9.82 15.58 2.41
N LYS A 316 8.61 15.02 2.53
CA LYS A 316 8.18 14.22 3.68
C LYS A 316 8.58 12.77 3.49
N TYR A 317 9.18 12.19 4.55
CA TYR A 317 9.64 10.81 4.54
C TYR A 317 8.94 9.96 5.58
N TRP A 318 8.65 8.73 5.21
CA TRP A 318 8.36 7.63 6.13
C TRP A 318 9.35 6.49 5.85
N PHE A 319 9.44 5.54 6.77
CA PHE A 319 10.38 4.44 6.68
C PHE A 319 9.68 3.12 6.92
N SER A 320 10.09 2.07 6.19
CA SER A 320 9.79 0.69 6.55
C SER A 320 11.03 -0.03 7.04
N LEU A 321 10.90 -0.70 8.17
CA LEU A 321 11.93 -1.48 8.82
C LEU A 321 11.55 -2.97 8.75
N TYR A 322 12.48 -3.79 8.27
CA TYR A 322 12.33 -5.24 8.19
C TYR A 322 13.42 -5.88 9.05
N MET A 323 13.02 -6.53 10.13
CA MET A 323 13.89 -7.14 11.14
C MET A 323 13.70 -8.65 11.21
N HIS A 324 14.61 -9.32 11.90
CA HIS A 324 14.69 -10.78 11.95
C HIS A 324 14.95 -11.40 10.58
N LEU A 325 15.78 -10.73 9.77
CA LEU A 325 16.21 -11.27 8.49
C LEU A 325 17.34 -12.28 8.71
N HIS A 326 17.31 -13.39 7.98
CA HIS A 326 18.42 -14.35 8.01
C HIS A 326 19.72 -13.68 7.55
N LYS A 327 20.85 -14.09 8.13
CA LYS A 327 22.16 -13.61 7.69
C LYS A 327 22.46 -14.14 6.28
N LEU A 328 22.67 -13.25 5.32
CA LEU A 328 23.11 -13.64 3.99
C LEU A 328 24.57 -14.13 4.04
N ARG A 329 24.81 -15.35 3.57
CA ARG A 329 26.10 -16.05 3.54
C ARG A 329 26.38 -16.65 2.15
N GLY A 330 27.64 -16.58 1.72
CA GLY A 330 28.08 -17.26 0.49
C GLY A 330 27.50 -16.70 -0.81
N ALA A 331 27.99 -17.20 -1.95
CA ALA A 331 27.61 -16.69 -3.27
C ALA A 331 26.12 -16.89 -3.59
N ASP A 332 25.59 -18.07 -3.25
CA ASP A 332 24.25 -18.48 -3.67
C ASP A 332 23.17 -17.63 -3.01
N GLU A 333 23.33 -17.23 -1.74
CA GLU A 333 22.35 -16.36 -1.07
C GLU A 333 22.50 -14.90 -1.50
N LEU A 334 23.75 -14.40 -1.55
CA LEU A 334 24.05 -13.00 -1.88
C LEU A 334 23.56 -12.62 -3.28
N THR A 335 23.67 -13.52 -4.25
CA THR A 335 23.24 -13.26 -5.63
C THR A 335 21.72 -13.24 -5.80
N THR A 336 20.95 -13.79 -4.85
CA THR A 336 19.48 -13.76 -4.90
C THR A 336 18.87 -12.46 -4.38
N VAL A 337 19.65 -11.59 -3.74
CA VAL A 337 19.17 -10.34 -3.12
C VAL A 337 19.75 -9.15 -3.90
N PRO A 338 18.98 -8.48 -4.78
CA PRO A 338 19.52 -7.56 -5.78
C PRO A 338 20.37 -6.41 -5.22
N TRP A 339 19.97 -5.80 -4.10
CA TRP A 339 20.70 -4.68 -3.51
C TRP A 339 22.12 -5.05 -3.04
N VAL A 340 22.39 -6.34 -2.78
CA VAL A 340 23.71 -6.82 -2.38
C VAL A 340 24.74 -6.56 -3.49
N ASN A 341 24.35 -6.75 -4.75
CA ASN A 341 25.23 -6.47 -5.89
C ASN A 341 25.60 -4.98 -5.97
N THR A 342 24.63 -4.10 -5.73
CA THR A 342 24.86 -2.65 -5.67
C THR A 342 25.76 -2.27 -4.50
N LEU A 343 25.60 -2.91 -3.35
CA LEU A 343 26.45 -2.68 -2.18
C LEU A 343 27.90 -3.14 -2.42
N LEU A 344 28.08 -4.37 -2.90
CA LEU A 344 29.39 -5.04 -2.96
C LEU A 344 30.18 -4.74 -4.26
N GLY A 345 29.52 -4.10 -5.23
CA GLY A 345 30.06 -3.76 -6.55
C GLY A 345 29.92 -4.93 -7.52
N GLY A 346 29.32 -4.72 -8.69
CA GLY A 346 28.82 -5.74 -9.63
C GLY A 346 29.79 -6.83 -10.14
N ASP A 347 31.09 -6.76 -9.83
CA ASP A 347 32.09 -7.80 -10.08
C ASP A 347 32.47 -8.57 -8.78
N PHE A 348 31.52 -8.70 -7.86
CA PHE A 348 31.76 -9.39 -6.59
C PHE A 348 31.80 -10.91 -6.79
N ASN A 349 33.01 -11.47 -6.78
CA ASN A 349 33.19 -12.89 -6.47
C ASN A 349 33.03 -13.05 -4.96
N ALA A 350 32.01 -13.81 -4.53
CA ALA A 350 31.89 -14.20 -3.13
C ALA A 350 33.22 -14.83 -2.68
N PRO A 351 33.83 -14.36 -1.56
CA PRO A 351 35.13 -14.85 -1.15
C PRO A 351 35.02 -16.37 -0.97
N THR A 352 35.80 -17.10 -1.74
CA THR A 352 35.71 -18.56 -1.81
C THR A 352 36.45 -19.26 -0.67
N THR A 353 37.38 -18.59 0.02
CA THR A 353 37.99 -18.98 1.31
C THR A 353 39.04 -17.94 1.79
N ASP A 354 39.27 -17.93 3.11
CA ASP A 354 40.38 -17.37 3.93
C ASP A 354 40.60 -15.84 4.12
N ASP A 355 40.38 -14.95 3.15
CA ASP A 355 40.64 -13.51 3.41
C ASP A 355 39.60 -12.87 4.38
N TYR A 356 38.42 -13.48 4.44
CA TYR A 356 37.37 -13.23 5.44
C TYR A 356 36.84 -14.59 5.88
N SER A 357 37.62 -15.30 6.71
CA SER A 357 37.27 -16.63 7.18
C SER A 357 35.81 -16.72 7.64
N PHE A 358 35.01 -17.48 6.89
CA PHE A 358 33.60 -17.75 7.16
C PHE A 358 33.40 -18.76 8.29
N ASP A 359 34.48 -19.33 8.85
CA ASP A 359 34.41 -20.47 9.77
C ASP A 359 35.37 -20.37 10.98
N THR A 360 36.30 -19.41 10.98
CA THR A 360 37.16 -19.15 12.15
C THR A 360 36.73 -17.84 12.80
N ASP A 361 35.66 -17.91 13.58
CA ASP A 361 35.56 -17.16 14.85
C ASP A 361 34.43 -17.69 15.75
N ALA A 362 34.30 -19.01 15.81
CA ALA A 362 33.78 -19.64 17.03
C ALA A 362 34.72 -19.41 18.25
N ASN A 363 35.89 -18.76 18.09
CA ASN A 363 36.88 -18.59 19.16
C ASN A 363 37.68 -17.26 19.24
N ALA A 364 37.51 -16.23 18.39
CA ALA A 364 38.13 -14.91 18.69
C ALA A 364 37.22 -13.99 19.48
N PHE A 365 37.15 -14.26 20.80
CA PHE A 365 36.55 -13.41 21.84
C PHE A 365 35.04 -13.16 21.67
N PRO A 366 34.27 -13.02 22.76
CA PRO A 366 32.81 -12.90 22.69
C PRO A 366 32.44 -11.53 22.08
N ARG A 367 32.36 -11.44 20.75
CA ARG A 367 31.83 -10.26 20.03
C ARG A 367 30.34 -10.05 20.27
N GLU A 368 29.66 -11.01 20.92
CA GLU A 368 28.27 -10.95 21.41
C GLU A 368 27.95 -9.73 22.30
N LYS A 369 28.97 -8.98 22.79
CA LYS A 369 28.77 -7.79 23.64
C LYS A 369 29.22 -6.45 23.04
N ARG A 370 29.68 -6.41 21.78
CA ARG A 370 30.04 -5.13 21.15
C ARG A 370 28.80 -4.51 20.52
N ASN A 371 28.50 -3.26 20.89
CA ASN A 371 27.53 -2.45 20.18
C ASN A 371 27.96 -2.30 18.71
N PRO A 372 27.04 -2.46 17.73
CA PRO A 372 27.38 -2.28 16.32
C PRO A 372 27.91 -0.87 16.10
N ILE A 373 28.94 -0.74 15.26
CA ILE A 373 29.37 0.57 14.76
C ILE A 373 28.51 0.95 13.56
N VAL A 374 28.27 2.25 13.40
CA VAL A 374 27.67 2.81 12.18
C VAL A 374 28.80 3.15 11.22
N ALA A 375 28.84 2.45 10.08
CA ALA A 375 29.76 2.68 8.99
C ALA A 375 29.11 3.54 7.90
N ASP A 376 29.88 4.50 7.38
CA ASP A 376 29.48 5.29 6.22
C ASP A 376 29.76 4.50 4.92
N GLY A 377 28.69 3.99 4.31
CA GLY A 377 28.71 3.35 3.00
C GLY A 377 28.29 4.29 1.85
N ILE A 378 28.05 5.57 2.12
CA ILE A 378 27.63 6.57 1.13
C ILE A 378 28.85 7.28 0.54
N SER A 379 29.82 7.63 1.37
CA SER A 379 30.98 8.42 0.93
C SER A 379 31.82 7.74 -0.16
N PRO A 380 32.15 8.46 -1.25
CA PRO A 380 33.03 7.96 -2.32
C PRO A 380 34.50 7.98 -1.86
N THR A 381 34.86 7.08 -0.95
CA THR A 381 36.24 6.97 -0.47
C THR A 381 37.11 6.13 -1.41
N LYS A 382 38.43 6.34 -1.38
CA LYS A 382 39.41 5.53 -2.14
C LYS A 382 39.39 4.03 -1.78
N PHE A 383 38.78 3.69 -0.64
CA PHE A 383 38.62 2.33 -0.12
C PHE A 383 37.14 1.90 -0.06
N ALA A 384 36.28 2.46 -0.92
CA ALA A 384 34.82 2.28 -0.88
C ALA A 384 34.35 0.82 -0.78
N LYS A 385 35.12 -0.14 -1.30
CA LYS A 385 34.82 -1.57 -1.22
C LYS A 385 35.12 -2.13 0.18
N GLU A 386 36.26 -1.78 0.79
CA GLU A 386 36.64 -2.18 2.15
C GLU A 386 35.77 -1.51 3.22
N THR A 387 35.33 -0.26 2.99
CA THR A 387 34.42 0.47 3.88
C THR A 387 32.99 -0.08 3.89
N LYS A 388 32.64 -0.98 2.95
CA LYS A 388 31.34 -1.66 2.88
C LYS A 388 31.44 -3.14 3.23
N LEU A 389 32.42 -3.86 2.68
CA LEU A 389 32.58 -5.30 2.87
C LEU A 389 32.85 -5.65 4.34
N LYS A 390 33.82 -4.98 4.96
CA LYS A 390 34.22 -5.34 6.33
C LYS A 390 33.06 -5.13 7.32
N PRO A 391 32.40 -3.95 7.36
CA PRO A 391 31.20 -3.76 8.18
C PRO A 391 30.07 -4.75 7.88
N PHE A 392 29.88 -5.11 6.60
CA PHE A 392 28.84 -6.05 6.17
C PHE A 392 29.03 -7.44 6.76
N TYR A 393 30.27 -7.94 6.78
CA TYR A 393 30.58 -9.25 7.36
C TYR A 393 30.73 -9.22 8.89
N ASP A 394 31.17 -8.09 9.46
CA ASP A 394 31.28 -7.89 10.90
C ASP A 394 29.92 -7.72 11.60
N GLY A 395 28.84 -7.49 10.85
CA GLY A 395 27.51 -7.24 11.39
C GLY A 395 27.33 -5.84 11.99
N ASP A 396 28.14 -4.89 11.53
CA ASP A 396 27.99 -3.46 11.80
C ASP A 396 26.81 -2.89 10.96
N ILE A 397 26.32 -1.70 11.34
CA ILE A 397 25.26 -1.01 10.60
C ILE A 397 25.91 -0.20 9.47
N ILE A 398 25.43 -0.34 8.25
CA ILE A 398 25.97 0.39 7.09
C ILE A 398 24.92 1.37 6.59
N LEU A 399 25.26 2.65 6.56
CA LEU A 399 24.45 3.67 5.91
C LEU A 399 24.69 3.62 4.40
N VAL A 400 23.61 3.61 3.62
CA VAL A 400 23.65 3.42 2.16
C VAL A 400 22.60 4.30 1.49
N GLU A 401 22.66 4.41 0.16
CA GLU A 401 21.61 5.05 -0.66
C GLU A 401 21.39 4.15 -1.89
N ILE A 402 20.65 3.06 -1.71
CA ILE A 402 20.39 2.07 -2.76
C ILE A 402 18.91 2.12 -3.15
N PRO A 403 18.56 2.51 -4.39
CA PRO A 403 17.19 2.47 -4.87
C PRO A 403 16.64 1.04 -4.82
N VAL A 404 15.37 0.90 -4.44
CA VAL A 404 14.68 -0.39 -4.39
C VAL A 404 13.27 -0.24 -4.95
N ALA A 405 12.88 -1.15 -5.83
CA ALA A 405 11.54 -1.19 -6.39
C ALA A 405 10.55 -1.83 -5.40
N SER A 406 9.26 -1.51 -5.55
CA SER A 406 8.22 -2.25 -4.84
C SER A 406 8.20 -3.71 -5.27
N GLY A 407 8.04 -4.64 -4.33
CA GLY A 407 8.09 -6.08 -4.59
C GLY A 407 9.49 -6.63 -4.90
N GLU A 408 10.55 -5.82 -4.80
CA GLU A 408 11.92 -6.30 -4.92
C GLU A 408 12.33 -7.08 -3.67
N LYS A 409 13.00 -8.23 -3.84
CA LYS A 409 13.48 -9.05 -2.73
C LYS A 409 14.58 -8.30 -1.97
N ILE A 410 14.37 -8.07 -0.68
CA ILE A 410 15.32 -7.37 0.19
C ILE A 410 16.00 -8.29 1.21
N GLY A 411 15.54 -9.52 1.34
CA GLY A 411 16.14 -10.50 2.23
C GLY A 411 15.33 -11.79 2.26
N VAL A 412 15.52 -12.55 3.33
CA VAL A 412 14.77 -13.76 3.65
C VAL A 412 14.47 -13.76 5.15
N SER A 413 13.33 -14.33 5.54
CA SER A 413 12.92 -14.44 6.93
C SER A 413 13.91 -15.27 7.73
N GLY A 414 14.15 -14.86 8.96
CA GLY A 414 14.90 -15.59 9.96
C GLY A 414 13.98 -16.04 11.09
N VAL A 415 14.50 -16.00 12.30
CA VAL A 415 13.77 -16.39 13.52
C VAL A 415 13.89 -15.32 14.60
N PHE A 416 12.95 -15.31 15.54
CA PHE A 416 13.00 -14.50 16.75
C PHE A 416 12.36 -15.22 17.94
N GLY A 417 12.82 -14.92 19.16
CA GLY A 417 12.30 -15.48 20.40
C GLY A 417 12.81 -14.77 21.65
N GLN A 418 12.17 -15.02 22.79
CA GLN A 418 12.62 -14.50 24.09
C GLN A 418 13.91 -15.15 24.60
N SER A 419 14.31 -16.28 24.00
CA SER A 419 15.52 -17.05 24.28
C SER A 419 15.84 -17.97 23.11
N GLU A 420 17.02 -18.58 23.13
CA GLU A 420 17.47 -19.55 22.10
C GLU A 420 16.48 -20.72 21.91
N TRP A 421 15.80 -21.12 22.99
CA TRP A 421 14.87 -22.25 23.01
C TRP A 421 13.45 -21.91 22.57
N SER A 422 13.16 -20.62 22.39
CA SER A 422 11.83 -20.12 22.04
C SER A 422 11.85 -19.33 20.73
N GLN A 423 12.87 -19.57 19.89
CA GLN A 423 12.97 -18.93 18.59
C GLN A 423 12.00 -19.57 17.62
N GLU A 424 11.18 -18.75 16.98
CA GLU A 424 10.23 -19.17 15.96
C GLU A 424 10.47 -18.41 14.66
N PRO A 425 10.25 -19.06 13.49
CA PRO A 425 10.31 -18.40 12.19
C PRO A 425 9.34 -17.24 12.07
N GLN A 426 9.89 -16.06 11.81
CA GLN A 426 9.10 -14.83 11.66
C GLN A 426 9.92 -13.69 11.04
N VAL A 427 9.21 -12.69 10.52
CA VAL A 427 9.79 -11.40 10.16
C VAL A 427 9.08 -10.30 10.93
N HIS A 428 9.84 -9.34 11.46
CA HIS A 428 9.26 -8.15 12.05
C HIS A 428 9.21 -7.02 11.02
N VAL A 429 8.06 -6.38 10.88
CA VAL A 429 7.84 -5.28 9.94
C VAL A 429 7.27 -4.09 10.68
N GLU A 430 7.88 -2.93 10.50
CA GLU A 430 7.48 -1.70 11.16
C GLU A 430 7.46 -0.52 10.18
N VAL A 431 6.49 0.37 10.36
CA VAL A 431 6.40 1.64 9.64
C VAL A 431 6.59 2.79 10.64
N ILE A 432 7.55 3.66 10.36
CA ILE A 432 7.90 4.78 11.25
C ILE A 432 8.08 6.08 10.46
N SER A 433 7.88 7.21 11.13
CA SER A 433 8.23 8.52 10.59
C SER A 433 8.85 9.40 11.68
N GLY A 434 9.83 10.23 11.30
CA GLY A 434 10.48 11.16 12.23
C GLY A 434 9.70 12.45 12.47
N LYS A 435 8.67 12.71 11.67
CA LYS A 435 7.74 13.83 11.78
C LYS A 435 6.31 13.28 11.64
N ASN A 436 5.31 14.02 12.12
CA ASN A 436 3.92 13.71 11.79
C ASN A 436 3.70 13.97 10.29
N VAL A 437 3.75 12.91 9.48
CA VAL A 437 3.57 13.00 8.03
C VAL A 437 2.10 13.22 7.62
N PHE A 438 1.19 13.14 8.59
CA PHE A 438 -0.25 13.28 8.42
C PHE A 438 -0.82 14.58 9.01
N GLY A 439 -0.01 15.41 9.67
CA GLY A 439 -0.47 16.62 10.37
C GLY A 439 -1.10 17.67 9.45
N ASP A 440 -0.73 17.66 8.17
CA ASP A 440 -1.26 18.57 7.14
C ASP A 440 -2.39 17.95 6.31
N LEU A 441 -2.83 16.71 6.62
CA LEU A 441 -3.98 16.12 5.96
C LEU A 441 -5.22 16.94 6.33
N ARG A 442 -5.58 17.89 5.45
CA ARG A 442 -6.85 18.59 5.55
C ARG A 442 -7.97 17.55 5.44
N PRO A 443 -9.05 17.67 6.23
CA PRO A 443 -10.27 16.92 5.96
C PRO A 443 -10.68 17.11 4.50
N GLY A 444 -10.57 16.06 3.69
CA GLY A 444 -10.89 16.09 2.26
C GLY A 444 -9.72 16.26 1.28
N ALA A 445 -8.46 16.31 1.71
CA ALA A 445 -7.29 16.27 0.82
C ALA A 445 -6.69 14.85 0.72
N GLY A 446 -6.67 14.26 -0.48
CA GLY A 446 -5.75 13.16 -0.86
C GLY A 446 -5.97 11.81 -0.18
N ARG A 447 -6.75 10.95 -0.85
CA ARG A 447 -7.37 9.72 -0.32
C ARG A 447 -6.51 8.45 -0.30
N GLU A 448 -5.20 8.54 -0.12
CA GLU A 448 -4.38 7.32 0.06
C GLU A 448 -4.33 6.87 1.53
N TRP A 449 -4.60 7.79 2.48
CA TRP A 449 -4.54 7.53 3.91
C TRP A 449 -5.76 8.12 4.59
N ILE A 450 -6.57 7.28 5.23
CA ILE A 450 -7.67 7.74 6.08
C ILE A 450 -7.07 7.97 7.47
N LEU A 451 -7.10 9.22 7.94
CA LEU A 451 -6.86 9.49 9.35
C LEU A 451 -8.04 8.88 10.13
N VAL A 452 -7.85 7.67 10.65
CA VAL A 452 -8.88 6.93 11.38
C VAL A 452 -9.25 7.67 12.68
N GLU A 453 -8.33 8.48 13.22
CA GLU A 453 -8.50 9.55 14.23
C GLU A 453 -7.17 10.30 14.38
N GLY A 454 -7.15 11.57 14.81
CA GLY A 454 -5.88 12.27 15.04
C GLY A 454 -5.96 13.57 15.81
N ASP A 455 -5.10 13.64 16.83
CA ASP A 455 -4.51 14.88 17.29
C ASP A 455 -3.61 15.43 16.18
N LEU A 456 -3.87 16.65 15.73
CA LEU A 456 -3.08 17.32 14.67
C LEU A 456 -1.76 17.88 15.22
N ASP A 457 -1.52 17.71 16.51
CA ASP A 457 -0.34 18.21 17.20
C ASP A 457 0.89 17.32 16.90
N ASN A 458 2.09 17.91 16.96
CA ASN A 458 3.37 17.22 16.74
C ASN A 458 3.75 16.20 17.85
N ASN A 459 2.85 15.91 18.79
CA ASN A 459 3.10 15.12 19.99
C ASN A 459 2.45 13.71 19.94
N SER A 460 2.42 13.08 18.77
CA SER A 460 1.85 11.74 18.58
C SER A 460 2.70 10.59 19.16
N LEU A 461 3.82 10.90 19.83
CA LEU A 461 4.60 9.90 20.56
C LEU A 461 3.96 9.67 21.94
N VAL A 462 3.53 8.44 22.20
CA VAL A 462 3.02 8.02 23.51
C VAL A 462 4.10 8.24 24.56
N ASP A 463 3.85 9.13 25.52
CA ASP A 463 4.68 9.29 26.72
C ASP A 463 4.40 8.10 27.66
N ILE A 464 5.15 7.02 27.43
CA ILE A 464 5.01 5.74 28.15
C ILE A 464 5.08 5.95 29.66
N GLU A 465 5.88 6.89 30.13
CA GLU A 465 6.03 7.19 31.56
C GLU A 465 4.76 7.83 32.14
N LYS A 466 4.12 8.74 31.40
CA LYS A 466 2.81 9.31 31.79
C LYS A 466 1.66 8.33 31.71
N VAL A 467 1.65 7.40 30.76
CA VAL A 467 0.61 6.35 30.68
C VAL A 467 0.73 5.36 31.84
N LEU A 468 1.95 4.99 32.22
CA LEU A 468 2.19 3.94 33.22
C LEU A 468 2.24 4.46 34.67
N SER A 469 2.68 5.71 34.90
CA SER A 469 2.81 6.28 36.25
C SER A 469 1.50 6.33 37.09
N PRO A 470 0.29 6.52 36.53
CA PRO A 470 -0.95 6.49 37.30
C PRO A 470 -1.37 5.07 37.70
N ILE A 471 -0.99 4.06 36.89
CA ILE A 471 -1.31 2.65 37.10
C ILE A 471 -0.34 2.03 38.12
N ALA A 472 0.93 2.46 38.10
CA ALA A 472 2.01 1.93 38.93
C ALA A 472 2.21 2.69 40.26
N LYS A 473 1.14 2.98 41.03
CA LYS A 473 1.27 3.59 42.37
C LYS A 473 1.99 2.72 43.42
N SER A 474 2.37 1.50 43.07
CA SER A 474 3.29 0.67 43.86
C SER A 474 4.48 0.23 43.02
N ALA A 475 5.61 0.91 43.25
CA ALA A 475 6.98 0.52 42.95
C ALA A 475 7.40 0.40 41.47
N VAL A 476 7.98 1.47 40.93
CA VAL A 476 9.09 1.36 39.97
C VAL A 476 10.10 2.47 40.25
N SER A 477 11.25 2.12 40.82
CA SER A 477 12.45 2.98 40.78
C SER A 477 13.13 2.82 39.42
N PHE A 478 13.50 3.93 38.80
CA PHE A 478 14.38 3.98 37.65
C PHE A 478 15.82 3.76 38.10
N ASP A 479 16.17 2.50 38.39
CA ASP A 479 17.56 2.01 38.43
C ASP A 479 17.55 0.49 38.68
N GLY A 480 17.78 -0.29 37.60
CA GLY A 480 18.44 -1.60 37.70
C GLY A 480 17.69 -2.85 38.20
N GLU A 481 16.46 -2.79 38.73
CA GLU A 481 15.75 -4.00 39.20
C GLU A 481 14.40 -4.30 38.51
N LYS A 482 14.10 -5.61 38.39
CA LYS A 482 12.99 -6.20 37.62
C LYS A 482 11.62 -5.63 38.01
N LYS A 483 10.93 -5.03 37.03
CA LYS A 483 9.53 -4.59 37.14
C LYS A 483 8.60 -5.79 37.25
N GLU A 484 7.72 -5.81 38.25
CA GLU A 484 6.56 -6.72 38.23
C GLU A 484 5.61 -6.26 37.12
N ARG A 485 5.28 -7.19 36.22
CA ARG A 485 4.35 -6.97 35.10
C ARG A 485 2.95 -6.72 35.65
N VAL A 486 2.26 -5.66 35.19
CA VAL A 486 0.91 -5.30 35.67
C VAL A 486 -0.13 -6.31 35.20
N LEU A 487 0.05 -6.82 33.98
CA LEU A 487 -0.74 -7.92 33.41
C LEU A 487 0.13 -9.17 33.28
N LYS A 488 -0.48 -10.35 33.26
CA LYS A 488 0.18 -11.59 32.82
C LYS A 488 0.15 -11.66 31.29
N THR A 489 1.16 -12.27 30.69
CA THR A 489 1.17 -12.54 29.24
C THR A 489 -0.09 -13.30 28.79
N SER A 490 -0.57 -14.25 29.60
CA SER A 490 -1.82 -14.97 29.33
C SER A 490 -3.08 -14.08 29.34
N GLU A 491 -3.10 -13.00 30.10
CA GLU A 491 -4.23 -12.05 30.12
C GLU A 491 -4.26 -11.20 28.84
N ILE A 492 -3.08 -10.82 28.32
CA ILE A 492 -2.95 -10.11 27.05
C ILE A 492 -3.34 -11.04 25.89
N GLN A 493 -2.84 -12.26 25.90
CA GLN A 493 -3.20 -13.30 24.94
C GLN A 493 -4.71 -13.57 24.93
N THR A 494 -5.33 -13.71 26.11
CA THR A 494 -6.79 -13.88 26.22
C THR A 494 -7.52 -12.69 25.59
N PHE A 495 -7.03 -11.46 25.74
CA PHE A 495 -7.66 -10.30 25.12
C PHE A 495 -7.57 -10.33 23.59
N PHE A 496 -6.38 -10.56 23.02
CA PHE A 496 -6.19 -10.48 21.56
C PHE A 496 -6.69 -11.71 20.81
N VAL A 497 -6.57 -12.90 21.39
CA VAL A 497 -6.84 -14.19 20.72
C VAL A 497 -8.21 -14.76 21.11
N ASP A 498 -8.52 -14.87 22.40
CA ASP A 498 -9.60 -15.76 22.87
C ASP A 498 -10.89 -15.04 23.32
N GLY A 499 -10.81 -13.79 23.75
CA GLY A 499 -11.76 -13.24 24.72
C GLY A 499 -12.42 -11.91 24.34
N SER A 500 -11.92 -11.18 23.34
CA SER A 500 -12.47 -9.87 22.96
C SER A 500 -13.06 -9.85 21.55
N THR A 501 -14.05 -8.99 21.34
CA THR A 501 -14.63 -8.77 20.02
C THR A 501 -13.69 -7.90 19.18
N GLU A 502 -13.77 -8.01 17.86
CA GLU A 502 -13.07 -7.09 16.95
C GLU A 502 -13.33 -5.61 17.30
N THR A 503 -14.58 -5.27 17.65
CA THR A 503 -14.95 -3.93 18.11
C THR A 503 -14.18 -3.49 19.35
N ALA A 504 -13.97 -4.39 20.33
CA ALA A 504 -13.20 -4.09 21.55
C ALA A 504 -11.71 -3.91 21.26
N ARG A 505 -11.13 -4.75 20.39
CA ARG A 505 -9.73 -4.61 19.94
C ARG A 505 -9.53 -3.28 19.19
N THR A 506 -10.44 -2.95 18.29
CA THR A 506 -10.45 -1.67 17.57
C THR A 506 -10.60 -0.48 18.50
N ALA A 507 -11.49 -0.54 19.50
CA ALA A 507 -11.64 0.52 20.50
C ALA A 507 -10.37 0.71 21.35
N PHE A 508 -9.69 -0.37 21.73
CA PHE A 508 -8.42 -0.30 22.45
C PHE A 508 -7.32 0.35 21.60
N ARG A 509 -7.20 -0.04 20.32
CA ARG A 509 -6.28 0.60 19.37
C ARG A 509 -6.56 2.11 19.25
N LYS A 510 -7.83 2.51 19.15
CA LYS A 510 -8.26 3.92 19.12
C LYS A 510 -7.84 4.68 20.38
N MET A 511 -8.06 4.13 21.58
CA MET A 511 -7.62 4.77 22.83
C MET A 511 -6.13 5.11 22.87
N ILE A 512 -5.30 4.29 22.21
CA ILE A 512 -3.84 4.43 22.22
C ILE A 512 -3.37 5.48 21.20
N CYS A 513 -4.00 5.52 20.02
CA CYS A 513 -3.76 6.57 19.03
C CYS A 513 -4.28 7.95 19.47
N VAL A 514 -5.23 7.99 20.41
CA VAL A 514 -5.93 9.20 20.90
C VAL A 514 -5.32 9.75 22.19
N HIS A 515 -4.05 9.50 22.53
CA HIS A 515 -3.51 10.01 23.81
C HIS A 515 -3.27 11.55 23.81
N ARG A 516 -4.34 12.34 23.76
CA ARG A 516 -4.48 13.54 24.58
C ARG A 516 -4.80 13.07 25.99
N SER A 517 -3.86 13.28 26.89
CA SER A 517 -4.16 13.19 28.30
C SER A 517 -5.31 14.15 28.64
N GLU A 518 -6.36 13.64 29.28
CA GLU A 518 -7.38 14.47 29.94
C GLU A 518 -6.83 15.11 31.26
N TRP A 519 -5.53 14.97 31.51
CA TRP A 519 -4.78 15.46 32.67
C TRP A 519 -3.48 16.16 32.31
#